data_AF-A0A354RCE4-F1
#
_entry.id   AF-A0A354RCE4-F1
#
_cell.length_a   1.000
_cell.length_b   1.000
_cell.length_c   1.000
_cell.angle_alpha   90.00
_cell.angle_beta   90.00
_cell.angle_gamma   90.00
#
_symmetry.space_group_name_H-M   'P 1'
#
loop_
_entity.id
_entity.type
_entity.pdbx_description
1 polymer ?
#
loop_
_entity_poly.entity_id
_entity_poly.type
_entity_poly.pdbx_seq_one_letter_code
_entity_poly.pdbx_strand_id
1 'polypeptide(L)'
;MASTTKAKTRKTKPKDSSSLNEDEVRSIESLRQSFDGIREELSKVIVGQEDAIEKIFICMLSNGHTLLMGVPGLAKTLLVNSIAETTSLSFGRIQFTPDLLPSDVTGTEILQDRKDGEGREFTFIKGPIFANVLLADEINRTPPKTQSALLEAMQEKRVTVAGKNHVLQKPFFVLATQNPIEQEGTYPLPEAQLDRFMFIVRMDYPQREEEIMIARQTTMGATAKLKKIINGTKLKQYQELVERIPVPEHVFELAVDLVRRTRPGTEDAPKWLKQSVQWGAGPRAIQFLIRGAKAHALISGNFITTTDDLEAVAEPVLYHRIITNFHARSEGITSSEVIRRLLEEARQEER
;
A
#
# COMPACT_ATOMS: atom_id res chain seq x y z
N MET A 1 -8.71 1.48 -75.67
CA MET A 1 -7.43 1.25 -74.97
C MET A 1 -7.45 2.06 -73.68
N ALA A 2 -7.29 1.37 -72.56
CA ALA A 2 -7.46 1.88 -71.22
C ALA A 2 -6.17 2.52 -70.67
N SER A 3 -6.30 3.52 -69.80
CA SER A 3 -5.51 3.64 -68.57
C SER A 3 -5.89 4.92 -67.83
N THR A 4 -6.58 4.79 -66.69
CA THR A 4 -6.54 5.82 -65.64
C THR A 4 -6.70 5.11 -64.29
N THR A 5 -5.58 5.01 -63.58
CA THR A 5 -5.40 4.25 -62.36
C THR A 5 -5.98 5.03 -61.16
N LYS A 6 -7.10 4.56 -60.59
CA LYS A 6 -7.62 5.07 -59.30
C LYS A 6 -6.89 4.37 -58.15
N ALA A 7 -6.09 5.14 -57.41
CA ALA A 7 -5.52 4.73 -56.13
C ALA A 7 -6.63 4.58 -55.06
N LYS A 8 -6.81 3.37 -54.54
CA LYS A 8 -7.68 3.08 -53.39
C LYS A 8 -6.92 3.37 -52.09
N THR A 9 -7.26 4.46 -51.43
CA THR A 9 -6.90 4.74 -50.03
C THR A 9 -7.58 3.71 -49.12
N ARG A 10 -6.78 2.81 -48.53
CA ARG A 10 -7.21 1.91 -47.45
C ARG A 10 -7.41 2.75 -46.18
N LYS A 11 -8.68 3.03 -45.82
CA LYS A 11 -9.04 3.46 -44.47
C LYS A 11 -8.82 2.28 -43.51
N THR A 12 -7.81 2.37 -42.66
CA THR A 12 -7.65 1.49 -41.49
C THR A 12 -8.72 1.85 -40.46
N LYS A 13 -9.63 0.91 -40.17
CA LYS A 13 -10.56 1.01 -39.05
C LYS A 13 -9.77 0.98 -37.72
N PRO A 14 -10.19 1.73 -36.69
CA PRO A 14 -9.64 1.55 -35.34
C PRO A 14 -10.01 0.16 -34.82
N LYS A 15 -9.07 -0.51 -34.15
CA LYS A 15 -9.32 -1.77 -33.43
C LYS A 15 -10.21 -1.46 -32.23
N ASP A 16 -11.41 -2.01 -32.20
CA ASP A 16 -12.18 -2.17 -30.97
C ASP A 16 -11.35 -3.01 -29.98
N SER A 17 -11.02 -2.43 -28.83
CA SER A 17 -10.30 -3.07 -27.74
C SER A 17 -11.26 -3.27 -26.56
N SER A 18 -12.02 -4.37 -26.51
CA SER A 18 -12.88 -4.64 -25.34
C SER A 18 -13.31 -6.10 -25.21
N SER A 19 -12.40 -7.06 -25.38
CA SER A 19 -12.63 -8.43 -24.91
C SER A 19 -11.37 -8.93 -24.21
N LEU A 20 -11.48 -9.24 -22.93
CA LEU A 20 -10.39 -9.87 -22.17
C LEU A 20 -10.05 -11.22 -22.79
N ASN A 21 -8.77 -11.53 -22.88
CA ASN A 21 -8.32 -12.80 -23.44
C ASN A 21 -8.63 -13.96 -22.45
N GLU A 22 -8.85 -15.17 -22.95
CA GLU A 22 -9.09 -16.36 -22.08
C GLU A 22 -7.98 -16.57 -21.02
N ASP A 23 -6.74 -16.21 -21.37
CA ASP A 23 -5.60 -16.26 -20.45
C ASP A 23 -5.70 -15.23 -19.31
N GLU A 24 -6.31 -14.07 -19.56
CA GLU A 24 -6.54 -13.05 -18.54
C GLU A 24 -7.62 -13.51 -17.56
N VAL A 25 -8.69 -14.12 -18.07
CA VAL A 25 -9.75 -14.69 -17.23
C VAL A 25 -9.20 -15.73 -16.26
N ARG A 26 -8.39 -16.68 -16.77
CA ARG A 26 -7.72 -17.69 -15.93
C ARG A 26 -6.74 -17.06 -14.93
N SER A 27 -6.09 -15.97 -15.31
CA SER A 27 -5.15 -15.26 -14.43
C SER A 27 -5.87 -14.56 -13.27
N ILE A 28 -7.06 -13.99 -13.52
CA ILE A 28 -7.92 -13.35 -12.52
C ILE A 28 -8.46 -14.41 -11.54
N GLU A 29 -8.98 -15.52 -12.04
CA GLU A 29 -9.41 -16.64 -11.19
C GLU A 29 -8.25 -17.19 -10.34
N SER A 30 -7.06 -17.36 -10.94
CA SER A 30 -5.86 -17.77 -10.22
C SER A 30 -5.46 -16.78 -9.13
N LEU A 31 -5.61 -15.47 -9.37
CA LEU A 31 -5.34 -14.42 -8.38
C LEU A 31 -6.30 -14.52 -7.21
N ARG A 32 -7.61 -14.58 -7.49
CA ARG A 32 -8.64 -14.71 -6.46
C ARG A 32 -8.43 -15.97 -5.61
N GLN A 33 -8.21 -17.12 -6.23
CA GLN A 33 -7.92 -18.37 -5.51
C GLN A 33 -6.66 -18.27 -4.64
N SER A 34 -5.63 -17.57 -5.11
CA SER A 34 -4.42 -17.35 -4.33
C SER A 34 -4.66 -16.42 -3.14
N PHE A 35 -5.47 -15.37 -3.32
CA PHE A 35 -5.85 -14.48 -2.23
C PHE A 35 -6.70 -15.20 -1.18
N ASP A 36 -7.72 -15.96 -1.60
CA ASP A 36 -8.55 -16.77 -0.72
C ASP A 36 -7.69 -17.78 0.07
N GLY A 37 -6.74 -18.44 -0.61
CA GLY A 37 -5.79 -19.36 0.03
C GLY A 37 -4.85 -18.66 1.02
N ILE A 38 -4.38 -17.44 0.72
CA ILE A 38 -3.59 -16.64 1.67
C ILE A 38 -4.45 -16.27 2.89
N ARG A 39 -5.68 -15.79 2.67
CA ARG A 39 -6.60 -15.42 3.75
C ARG A 39 -6.91 -16.60 4.68
N GLU A 40 -7.17 -17.77 4.11
CA GLU A 40 -7.39 -19.01 4.87
C GLU A 40 -6.13 -19.46 5.63
N GLU A 41 -4.94 -19.29 5.05
CA GLU A 41 -3.70 -19.65 5.72
C GLU A 41 -3.41 -18.68 6.88
N LEU A 42 -3.64 -17.38 6.69
CA LEU A 42 -3.44 -16.35 7.70
C LEU A 42 -4.44 -16.45 8.86
N SER A 43 -5.68 -16.86 8.62
CA SER A 43 -6.70 -17.00 9.68
C SER A 43 -6.34 -18.07 10.74
N LYS A 44 -5.37 -18.94 10.45
CA LYS A 44 -4.83 -19.92 11.40
C LYS A 44 -4.00 -19.28 12.53
N VAL A 45 -3.45 -18.09 12.28
CA VAL A 45 -2.55 -17.39 13.22
C VAL A 45 -2.98 -15.95 13.52
N ILE A 46 -3.77 -15.34 12.65
CA ILE A 46 -4.32 -13.99 12.79
C ILE A 46 -5.83 -14.09 13.00
N VAL A 47 -6.34 -13.38 13.99
CA VAL A 47 -7.78 -13.34 14.32
C VAL A 47 -8.27 -11.90 14.23
N GLY A 48 -9.40 -11.66 13.56
CA GLY A 48 -10.10 -10.37 13.56
C GLY A 48 -9.38 -9.25 12.79
N GLN A 49 -8.58 -9.59 11.78
CA GLN A 49 -7.80 -8.62 10.99
C GLN A 49 -7.97 -8.85 9.48
N GLU A 50 -9.11 -9.40 9.06
CA GLU A 50 -9.42 -9.70 7.67
C GLU A 50 -9.33 -8.46 6.78
N ASP A 51 -9.87 -7.34 7.26
CA ASP A 51 -9.83 -6.05 6.57
C ASP A 51 -8.40 -5.52 6.37
N ALA A 52 -7.55 -5.67 7.39
CA ALA A 52 -6.15 -5.28 7.30
C ALA A 52 -5.38 -6.17 6.32
N ILE A 53 -5.63 -7.48 6.34
CA ILE A 53 -5.04 -8.45 5.39
C ILE A 53 -5.41 -8.06 3.96
N GLU A 54 -6.69 -7.79 3.71
CA GLU A 54 -7.20 -7.40 2.40
C GLU A 54 -6.55 -6.10 1.90
N LYS A 55 -6.56 -5.04 2.71
CA LYS A 55 -5.97 -3.75 2.36
C LYS A 55 -4.45 -3.86 2.13
N ILE A 56 -3.74 -4.65 2.94
CA ILE A 56 -2.30 -4.91 2.72
C ILE A 56 -2.08 -5.62 1.39
N PHE A 57 -2.88 -6.64 1.07
CA PHE A 57 -2.73 -7.39 -0.18
C PHE A 57 -3.05 -6.53 -1.41
N ILE A 58 -4.12 -5.72 -1.36
CA ILE A 58 -4.44 -4.71 -2.39
C ILE A 58 -3.26 -3.75 -2.60
N CYS A 59 -2.64 -3.28 -1.52
CA CYS A 59 -1.48 -2.40 -1.58
C CYS A 59 -0.26 -3.11 -2.22
N MET A 60 -0.03 -4.38 -1.89
CA MET A 60 1.03 -5.19 -2.51
C MET A 60 0.79 -5.40 -4.01
N LEU A 61 -0.44 -5.70 -4.42
CA LEU A 61 -0.84 -5.79 -5.83
C LEU A 61 -0.69 -4.46 -6.57
N SER A 62 -0.86 -3.33 -5.87
CA SER A 62 -0.73 -1.98 -6.42
C SER A 62 0.70 -1.43 -6.40
N ASN A 63 1.69 -2.23 -5.95
CA ASN A 63 3.08 -1.83 -5.76
C ASN A 63 3.24 -0.60 -4.82
N GLY A 64 2.34 -0.48 -3.85
CA GLY A 64 2.30 0.57 -2.85
C GLY A 64 3.02 0.22 -1.55
N HIS A 65 2.97 1.17 -0.61
CA HIS A 65 3.44 1.00 0.77
C HIS A 65 2.29 1.29 1.75
N THR A 66 2.29 0.59 2.88
CA THR A 66 1.21 0.71 3.87
C THR A 66 1.76 1.23 5.19
N LEU A 67 1.00 2.11 5.83
CA LEU A 67 1.23 2.55 7.20
C LEU A 67 0.14 1.97 8.11
N LEU A 68 0.53 1.13 9.05
CA LEU A 68 -0.34 0.45 10.01
C LEU A 68 -0.45 1.26 11.29
N MET A 69 -1.58 1.95 11.45
CA MET A 69 -1.92 2.65 12.69
C MET A 69 -2.71 1.75 13.60
N GLY A 70 -2.34 1.70 14.86
CA GLY A 70 -3.04 0.89 15.86
C GLY A 70 -2.23 0.83 17.14
N VAL A 71 -2.89 0.42 18.21
CA VAL A 71 -2.26 0.29 19.53
C VAL A 71 -1.25 -0.87 19.59
N PRO A 72 -0.34 -0.87 20.57
CA PRO A 72 0.56 -1.99 20.80
C PRO A 72 -0.22 -3.30 21.06
N GLY A 73 0.34 -4.43 20.65
CA GLY A 73 -0.22 -5.75 20.94
C GLY A 73 -1.20 -6.31 19.92
N LEU A 74 -1.55 -5.57 18.85
CA LEU A 74 -2.45 -6.04 17.78
C LEU A 74 -1.80 -6.98 16.75
N ALA A 75 -0.82 -7.79 17.18
CA ALA A 75 -0.13 -8.77 16.35
C ALA A 75 0.41 -8.25 15.00
N LYS A 76 0.70 -6.94 14.86
CA LYS A 76 1.17 -6.33 13.60
C LYS A 76 2.41 -7.03 13.04
N THR A 77 3.40 -7.28 13.89
CA THR A 77 4.63 -7.99 13.51
C THR A 77 4.33 -9.41 13.02
N LEU A 78 3.41 -10.11 13.69
CA LEU A 78 2.98 -11.45 13.28
C LEU A 78 2.29 -11.39 11.92
N LEU A 79 1.33 -10.48 11.73
CA LEU A 79 0.61 -10.26 10.49
C LEU A 79 1.56 -10.05 9.30
N VAL A 80 2.51 -9.11 9.41
CA VAL A 80 3.43 -8.81 8.31
C VAL A 80 4.38 -9.98 8.02
N ASN A 81 4.88 -10.65 9.06
CA ASN A 81 5.73 -11.83 8.90
C ASN A 81 4.97 -13.00 8.24
N SER A 82 3.73 -13.24 8.66
CA SER A 82 2.86 -14.28 8.09
C SER A 82 2.50 -14.00 6.64
N ILE A 83 2.31 -12.73 6.25
CA ILE A 83 2.14 -12.34 4.84
C ILE A 83 3.41 -12.63 4.03
N ALA A 84 4.59 -12.31 4.56
CA ALA A 84 5.86 -12.61 3.88
C ALA A 84 6.07 -14.13 3.72
N GLU A 85 5.72 -14.93 4.72
CA GLU A 85 5.81 -16.39 4.69
C GLU A 85 4.87 -17.01 3.65
N THR A 86 3.58 -16.63 3.66
CA THR A 86 2.57 -17.13 2.70
C THR A 86 2.85 -16.71 1.26
N THR A 87 3.55 -15.59 1.06
CA THR A 87 3.95 -15.09 -0.27
C THR A 87 5.38 -15.47 -0.66
N SER A 88 6.07 -16.29 0.14
CA SER A 88 7.47 -16.71 -0.07
C SER A 88 8.44 -15.54 -0.35
N LEU A 89 8.23 -14.41 0.31
CA LEU A 89 9.02 -13.20 0.18
C LEU A 89 10.05 -13.12 1.31
N SER A 90 11.23 -12.54 1.04
CA SER A 90 12.18 -12.26 2.11
C SER A 90 11.63 -11.19 3.05
N PHE A 91 11.77 -11.41 4.36
CA PHE A 91 11.30 -10.51 5.40
C PHE A 91 12.48 -9.76 6.03
N GLY A 92 12.34 -8.45 6.16
CA GLY A 92 13.24 -7.58 6.91
C GLY A 92 12.46 -6.85 7.99
N ARG A 93 13.11 -6.57 9.13
CA ARG A 93 12.53 -5.80 10.22
C ARG A 93 13.50 -4.72 10.67
N ILE A 94 12.97 -3.52 10.88
CA ILE A 94 13.68 -2.40 11.48
C ILE A 94 12.82 -1.88 12.62
N GLN A 95 13.40 -1.84 13.81
CA GLN A 95 12.81 -1.10 14.92
C GLN A 95 13.36 0.33 14.86
N PHE A 96 12.50 1.31 14.72
CA PHE A 96 12.91 2.71 14.76
C PHE A 96 13.08 3.14 16.21
N THR A 97 14.32 3.46 16.57
CA THR A 97 14.70 3.98 17.88
C THR A 97 15.34 5.37 17.74
N PRO A 98 15.38 6.19 18.79
CA PRO A 98 15.91 7.56 18.71
C PRO A 98 17.37 7.65 18.22
N ASP A 99 18.15 6.59 18.45
CA ASP A 99 19.57 6.45 18.12
C ASP A 99 19.84 5.79 16.75
N LEU A 100 18.80 5.29 16.07
CA LEU A 100 18.93 4.59 14.80
C LEU A 100 19.53 5.50 13.72
N LEU A 101 20.64 5.07 13.12
CA LEU A 101 21.32 5.81 12.05
C LEU A 101 20.77 5.42 10.67
N PRO A 102 20.87 6.32 9.67
CA PRO A 102 20.52 5.99 8.28
C PRO A 102 21.26 4.74 7.75
N SER A 103 22.53 4.54 8.15
CA SER A 103 23.33 3.38 7.76
C SER A 103 22.81 2.06 8.33
N ASP A 104 22.10 2.08 9.46
CA ASP A 104 21.50 0.86 10.03
C ASP A 104 20.30 0.40 9.21
N VAL A 105 19.66 1.34 8.51
CA VAL A 105 18.59 1.08 7.55
C VAL A 105 19.17 0.63 6.21
N THR A 106 20.05 1.44 5.62
CA THR A 106 20.55 1.22 4.25
C THR A 106 21.68 0.21 4.15
N GLY A 107 22.39 -0.07 5.25
CA GLY A 107 23.64 -0.81 5.24
C GLY A 107 24.87 0.10 5.29
N THR A 108 26.01 -0.52 5.54
CA THR A 108 27.31 0.16 5.73
C THR A 108 28.42 -0.56 4.96
N GLU A 109 29.41 0.19 4.51
CA GLU A 109 30.68 -0.41 4.07
C GLU A 109 31.55 -0.68 5.29
N ILE A 110 32.10 -1.89 5.38
CA ILE A 110 33.07 -2.27 6.39
C ILE A 110 34.36 -2.70 5.72
N LEU A 111 35.47 -2.38 6.37
CA LEU A 111 36.78 -2.79 5.91
C LEU A 111 37.02 -4.24 6.37
N GLN A 112 37.06 -5.18 5.45
CA GLN A 112 37.35 -6.60 5.70
C GLN A 112 38.72 -6.97 5.17
N ASP A 113 39.36 -7.95 5.82
CA ASP A 113 40.56 -8.55 5.28
C ASP A 113 40.21 -9.36 4.05
N ARG A 114 41.06 -9.22 3.05
CA ARG A 114 40.87 -9.81 1.74
C ARG A 114 41.05 -11.33 1.84
N LYS A 115 40.23 -12.12 1.11
CA LYS A 115 40.24 -13.61 1.21
C LYS A 115 41.58 -14.25 0.83
N ASP A 116 42.37 -13.53 0.05
CA ASP A 116 43.72 -13.83 -0.42
C ASP A 116 44.84 -13.38 0.55
N GLY A 117 44.49 -12.73 1.67
CA GLY A 117 45.43 -12.31 2.72
C GLY A 117 46.24 -11.05 2.39
N GLU A 118 46.13 -10.51 1.17
CA GLU A 118 46.85 -9.32 0.74
C GLU A 118 45.99 -8.05 0.87
N GLY A 119 45.95 -7.52 2.08
CA GLY A 119 45.40 -6.19 2.38
C GLY A 119 43.94 -6.20 2.84
N ARG A 120 43.32 -5.01 2.77
CA ARG A 120 41.95 -4.77 3.23
C ARG A 120 41.07 -4.26 2.09
N GLU A 121 39.84 -4.73 2.00
CA GLU A 121 38.85 -4.28 1.03
C GLU A 121 37.57 -3.77 1.71
N PHE A 122 36.93 -2.77 1.10
CA PHE A 122 35.64 -2.29 1.57
C PHE A 122 34.52 -3.19 1.04
N THR A 123 33.89 -3.95 1.94
CA THR A 123 32.75 -4.83 1.65
C THR A 123 31.47 -4.18 2.12
N PHE A 124 30.49 -4.06 1.23
CA PHE A 124 29.16 -3.54 1.57
C PHE A 124 28.32 -4.60 2.27
N ILE A 125 27.91 -4.32 3.50
CA ILE A 125 26.94 -5.12 4.25
C ILE A 125 25.56 -4.50 4.08
N LYS A 126 24.69 -5.25 3.42
CA LYS A 126 23.31 -4.86 3.14
C LYS A 126 22.54 -4.66 4.45
N GLY A 127 21.87 -3.52 4.58
CA GLY A 127 20.93 -3.28 5.66
C GLY A 127 19.61 -4.05 5.50
N PRO A 128 18.70 -3.98 6.47
CA PRO A 128 17.44 -4.72 6.46
C PRO A 128 16.49 -4.35 5.31
N ILE A 129 16.67 -3.18 4.68
CA ILE A 129 15.86 -2.75 3.53
C ILE A 129 16.04 -3.63 2.29
N PHE A 130 17.08 -4.47 2.22
CA PHE A 130 17.31 -5.38 1.10
C PHE A 130 16.47 -6.68 1.19
N ALA A 131 15.27 -6.59 1.78
CA ALA A 131 14.25 -7.62 1.80
C ALA A 131 13.11 -7.27 0.83
N ASN A 132 12.23 -8.22 0.53
CA ASN A 132 11.03 -7.99 -0.26
C ASN A 132 9.92 -7.29 0.55
N VAL A 133 9.73 -7.74 1.79
CA VAL A 133 8.75 -7.19 2.74
C VAL A 133 9.52 -6.63 3.93
N LEU A 134 9.43 -5.32 4.13
CA LEU A 134 10.07 -4.63 5.23
C LEU A 134 9.02 -4.17 6.25
N LEU A 135 9.13 -4.66 7.49
CA LEU A 135 8.42 -4.10 8.63
C LEU A 135 9.27 -2.98 9.26
N ALA A 136 8.76 -1.76 9.22
CA ALA A 136 9.36 -0.58 9.84
C ALA A 136 8.56 -0.21 11.09
N ASP A 137 8.92 -0.80 12.23
CA ASP A 137 8.21 -0.61 13.48
C ASP A 137 8.49 0.76 14.09
N GLU A 138 7.42 1.46 14.51
CA GLU A 138 7.48 2.73 15.24
C GLU A 138 8.26 3.83 14.50
N ILE A 139 8.00 4.01 13.20
CA ILE A 139 8.73 4.95 12.33
C ILE A 139 8.79 6.39 12.88
N ASN A 140 7.83 6.76 13.74
CA ASN A 140 7.77 8.04 14.43
C ASN A 140 8.72 8.16 15.65
N ARG A 141 9.55 7.17 16.00
CA ARG A 141 10.47 7.24 17.15
C ARG A 141 11.91 7.64 16.81
N THR A 142 12.20 7.89 15.54
CA THR A 142 13.54 8.28 15.08
C THR A 142 13.53 9.67 14.44
N PRO A 143 14.62 10.44 14.53
CA PRO A 143 14.72 11.74 13.87
C PRO A 143 14.45 11.71 12.35
N PRO A 144 14.04 12.86 11.76
CA PRO A 144 13.66 12.95 10.34
C PRO A 144 14.71 12.48 9.33
N LYS A 145 16.01 12.53 9.69
CA LYS A 145 17.11 12.12 8.80
C LYS A 145 17.07 10.62 8.49
N THR A 146 16.81 9.78 9.49
CA THR A 146 16.73 8.32 9.31
C THR A 146 15.41 7.91 8.66
N GLN A 147 14.30 8.59 9.02
CA GLN A 147 13.02 8.43 8.32
C GLN A 147 13.17 8.70 6.82
N SER A 148 13.90 9.76 6.47
CA SER A 148 14.15 10.13 5.06
C SER A 148 14.90 9.05 4.29
N ALA A 149 15.84 8.34 4.91
CA ALA A 149 16.57 7.25 4.25
C ALA A 149 15.64 6.09 3.82
N LEU A 150 14.68 5.71 4.68
CA LEU A 150 13.66 4.72 4.32
C LEU A 150 12.71 5.25 3.23
N LEU A 151 12.25 6.50 3.36
CA LEU A 151 11.31 7.11 2.42
C LEU A 151 11.93 7.33 1.02
N GLU A 152 13.23 7.63 0.96
CA GLU A 152 13.99 7.68 -0.29
C GLU A 152 14.05 6.29 -0.93
N ALA A 153 14.38 5.26 -0.16
CA ALA A 153 14.40 3.87 -0.63
C ALA A 153 13.02 3.42 -1.16
N MET A 154 11.93 3.84 -0.51
CA MET A 154 10.56 3.59 -0.98
C MET A 154 10.28 4.20 -2.36
N GLN A 155 10.75 5.44 -2.59
CA GLN A 155 10.47 6.18 -3.82
C GLN A 155 11.40 5.78 -4.98
N GLU A 156 12.70 5.70 -4.70
CA GLU A 156 13.74 5.45 -5.71
C GLU A 156 13.93 3.96 -6.01
N LYS A 157 13.48 3.07 -5.10
CA LYS A 157 13.69 1.61 -5.18
C LYS A 157 15.18 1.22 -5.31
N ARG A 158 16.06 2.10 -4.84
CA ARG A 158 17.52 1.95 -4.76
C ARG A 158 18.03 2.82 -3.62
N VAL A 159 19.24 2.55 -3.16
CA VAL A 159 19.96 3.38 -2.20
C VAL A 159 21.37 3.64 -2.68
N THR A 160 21.91 4.80 -2.30
CA THR A 160 23.29 5.18 -2.58
C THR A 160 24.09 5.10 -1.29
N VAL A 161 25.08 4.21 -1.23
CA VAL A 161 25.98 4.08 -0.08
C VAL A 161 27.41 4.24 -0.57
N ALA A 162 28.17 5.13 0.06
CA ALA A 162 29.57 5.43 -0.31
C ALA A 162 29.78 5.73 -1.82
N GLY A 163 28.81 6.41 -2.44
CA GLY A 163 28.84 6.76 -3.87
C GLY A 163 28.48 5.62 -4.83
N LYS A 164 28.14 4.43 -4.34
CA LYS A 164 27.67 3.29 -5.16
C LYS A 164 26.16 3.11 -5.05
N ASN A 165 25.53 2.87 -6.19
CA ASN A 165 24.09 2.60 -6.27
C ASN A 165 23.80 1.12 -6.05
N HIS A 166 22.90 0.82 -5.11
CA HIS A 166 22.42 -0.53 -4.82
C HIS A 166 20.91 -0.60 -5.05
N VAL A 167 20.49 -1.47 -5.97
CA VAL A 167 19.06 -1.65 -6.31
C VAL A 167 18.40 -2.60 -5.31
N LEU A 168 17.18 -2.27 -4.87
CA LEU A 168 16.41 -3.10 -3.95
C LEU A 168 15.79 -4.31 -4.64
N GLN A 169 15.57 -5.38 -3.88
CA GLN A 169 14.96 -6.61 -4.40
C GLN A 169 13.49 -6.36 -4.75
N LYS A 170 13.08 -6.67 -5.98
CA LYS A 170 11.68 -6.55 -6.40
C LYS A 170 10.94 -7.88 -6.22
N PRO A 171 9.67 -7.87 -5.82
CA PRO A 171 8.90 -6.70 -5.38
C PRO A 171 9.36 -6.18 -4.01
N PHE A 172 9.23 -4.87 -3.76
CA PHE A 172 9.70 -4.19 -2.54
C PHE A 172 8.57 -3.42 -1.87
N PHE A 173 8.17 -3.88 -0.69
CA PHE A 173 7.07 -3.34 0.11
C PHE A 173 7.57 -2.92 1.48
N VAL A 174 6.98 -1.84 1.98
CA VAL A 174 7.26 -1.31 3.31
C VAL A 174 5.92 -1.25 4.02
N LEU A 175 5.85 -1.93 5.16
CA LEU A 175 4.77 -1.84 6.12
C LEU A 175 5.34 -1.13 7.32
N ALA A 176 5.08 0.17 7.41
CA ALA A 176 5.49 0.96 8.55
C ALA A 176 4.41 0.89 9.64
N THR A 177 4.80 0.93 10.91
CA THR A 177 3.84 1.04 12.01
C THR A 177 4.02 2.36 12.73
N GLN A 178 2.90 2.93 13.19
CA GLN A 178 2.89 4.07 14.09
C GLN A 178 1.97 3.78 15.26
N ASN A 179 2.43 4.13 16.46
CA ASN A 179 1.63 4.12 17.66
C ASN A 179 1.05 5.52 17.89
N PRO A 180 -0.28 5.70 17.81
CA PRO A 180 -0.90 7.02 17.94
C PRO A 180 -0.92 7.55 19.38
N ILE A 181 -0.69 6.70 20.39
CA ILE A 181 -0.82 7.07 21.82
C ILE A 181 0.48 7.72 22.34
N GLU A 182 1.62 7.39 21.76
CA GLU A 182 2.93 7.77 22.29
C GLU A 182 3.30 9.22 21.88
N GLN A 183 3.22 10.14 22.84
CA GLN A 183 3.46 11.58 22.60
C GLN A 183 4.89 12.02 22.98
N GLU A 184 5.60 11.27 23.82
CA GLU A 184 6.96 11.61 24.23
C GLU A 184 8.00 10.97 23.33
N GLY A 185 9.00 11.76 22.91
CA GLY A 185 10.10 11.26 22.09
C GLY A 185 9.72 10.85 20.68
N THR A 186 8.57 11.32 20.17
CA THR A 186 8.12 11.03 18.81
C THR A 186 8.30 12.21 17.85
N TYR A 187 8.65 11.87 16.62
CA TYR A 187 8.83 12.75 15.47
C TYR A 187 7.77 12.39 14.44
N PRO A 188 6.63 13.12 14.38
CA PRO A 188 5.57 12.81 13.43
C PRO A 188 6.10 12.95 12.00
N LEU A 189 5.65 12.05 11.13
CA LEU A 189 5.93 12.16 9.70
C LEU A 189 5.20 13.40 9.14
N PRO A 190 5.90 14.35 8.51
CA PRO A 190 5.26 15.41 7.74
C PRO A 190 4.30 14.85 6.69
N GLU A 191 3.31 15.65 6.32
CA GLU A 191 2.26 15.31 5.37
C GLU A 191 2.82 14.88 4.02
N ALA A 192 3.87 15.56 3.56
CA ALA A 192 4.58 15.23 2.33
C ALA A 192 5.26 13.85 2.37
N GLN A 193 5.59 13.35 3.57
CA GLN A 193 6.13 12.01 3.79
C GLN A 193 5.03 10.96 3.89
N LEU A 194 3.95 11.26 4.63
CA LEU A 194 2.77 10.41 4.70
C LEU A 194 2.17 10.15 3.32
N ASP A 195 2.14 11.16 2.44
CA ASP A 195 1.61 11.03 1.08
C ASP A 195 2.37 10.00 0.21
N ARG A 196 3.57 9.55 0.61
CA ARG A 196 4.29 8.46 -0.07
C ARG A 196 3.71 7.07 0.24
N PHE A 197 2.97 6.93 1.33
CA PHE A 197 2.23 5.70 1.63
C PHE A 197 0.95 5.67 0.80
N MET A 198 0.65 4.52 0.21
CA MET A 198 -0.57 4.34 -0.54
C MET A 198 -1.77 4.33 0.41
N PHE A 199 -1.68 3.47 1.43
CA PHE A 199 -2.73 3.29 2.43
C PHE A 199 -2.24 3.62 3.84
N ILE A 200 -3.14 4.22 4.62
CA ILE A 200 -3.18 4.03 6.06
C ILE A 200 -4.22 2.96 6.38
N VAL A 201 -3.82 1.91 7.08
CA VAL A 201 -4.71 0.89 7.61
C VAL A 201 -4.80 1.07 9.11
N ARG A 202 -6.01 1.27 9.62
CA ARG A 202 -6.28 1.41 11.04
C ARG A 202 -6.68 0.05 11.61
N MET A 203 -6.04 -0.34 12.70
CA MET A 203 -6.32 -1.56 13.43
C MET A 203 -6.80 -1.17 14.82
N ASP A 204 -8.04 -1.52 15.12
CA ASP A 204 -8.66 -1.32 16.43
C ASP A 204 -8.56 -2.59 17.28
N TYR A 205 -8.95 -2.49 18.55
CA TYR A 205 -8.98 -3.67 19.42
C TYR A 205 -9.96 -4.72 18.88
N PRO A 206 -9.57 -6.02 18.93
CA PRO A 206 -10.45 -7.09 18.51
C PRO A 206 -11.70 -7.15 19.39
N GLN A 207 -12.76 -7.75 18.87
CA GLN A 207 -13.96 -8.03 19.64
C GLN A 207 -13.68 -9.04 20.75
N ARG A 208 -14.54 -9.11 21.76
CA ARG A 208 -14.38 -10.02 22.90
C ARG A 208 -14.17 -11.48 22.48
N GLU A 209 -14.92 -11.95 21.48
CA GLU A 209 -14.81 -13.30 20.96
C GLU A 209 -13.45 -13.55 20.29
N GLU A 210 -12.95 -12.57 19.55
CA GLU A 210 -11.65 -12.60 18.90
C GLU A 210 -10.51 -12.57 19.92
N GLU A 211 -10.62 -11.75 20.98
CA GLU A 211 -9.67 -11.72 22.09
C GLU A 211 -9.58 -13.08 22.81
N ILE A 212 -10.71 -13.75 23.03
CA ILE A 212 -10.72 -15.10 23.61
C ILE A 212 -9.99 -16.09 22.69
N MET A 213 -10.18 -15.99 21.38
CA MET A 213 -9.47 -16.83 20.42
C MET A 213 -7.96 -16.55 20.41
N ILE A 214 -7.56 -15.28 20.41
CA ILE A 214 -6.15 -14.86 20.51
C ILE A 214 -5.52 -15.40 21.79
N ALA A 215 -6.20 -15.24 22.93
CA ALA A 215 -5.72 -15.72 24.22
C ALA A 215 -5.52 -17.25 24.20
N ARG A 216 -6.46 -18.01 23.63
CA ARG A 216 -6.33 -19.47 23.49
C ARG A 216 -5.16 -19.85 22.57
N GLN A 217 -5.09 -19.28 21.37
CA GLN A 217 -4.04 -19.62 20.39
C GLN A 217 -2.63 -19.31 20.91
N THR A 218 -2.45 -18.16 21.55
CA THR A 218 -1.14 -17.71 22.05
C THR A 218 -0.67 -18.44 23.31
N THR A 219 -1.59 -18.96 24.13
CA THR A 219 -1.25 -19.63 25.41
C THR A 219 -1.21 -21.15 25.33
N MET A 220 -1.77 -21.76 24.27
CA MET A 220 -1.81 -23.22 24.11
C MET A 220 -0.57 -23.82 23.39
N GLY A 221 0.43 -23.01 23.09
CA GLY A 221 1.77 -23.45 22.65
C GLY A 221 1.86 -24.02 21.23
N ALA A 222 0.77 -24.02 20.45
CA ALA A 222 0.77 -24.50 19.08
C ALA A 222 1.01 -23.35 18.09
N THR A 223 2.22 -23.23 17.54
CA THR A 223 2.47 -22.35 16.38
C THR A 223 2.10 -23.08 15.10
N ALA A 224 1.05 -22.64 14.41
CA ALA A 224 0.73 -23.18 13.10
C ALA A 224 1.85 -22.83 12.09
N LYS A 225 2.32 -23.83 11.34
CA LYS A 225 3.24 -23.59 10.21
C LYS A 225 2.43 -23.18 8.99
N LEU A 226 2.70 -21.99 8.47
CA LEU A 226 1.98 -21.47 7.32
C LEU A 226 2.50 -22.12 6.03
N LYS A 227 1.57 -22.44 5.14
CA LYS A 227 1.90 -22.87 3.78
C LYS A 227 2.25 -21.67 2.92
N LYS A 228 3.22 -21.88 2.03
CA LYS A 228 3.56 -20.97 0.95
C LYS A 228 2.52 -21.11 -0.16
N ILE A 229 1.75 -20.06 -0.41
CA ILE A 229 0.67 -20.05 -1.41
C ILE A 229 1.20 -19.50 -2.74
N ILE A 230 1.90 -18.36 -2.68
CA ILE A 230 2.52 -17.74 -3.86
C ILE A 230 3.99 -17.42 -3.61
N ASN A 231 4.68 -16.96 -4.66
CA ASN A 231 6.04 -16.46 -4.61
C ASN A 231 6.14 -15.07 -5.25
N GLY A 232 7.30 -14.41 -5.13
CA GLY A 232 7.53 -13.09 -5.69
C GLY A 232 7.34 -12.99 -7.21
N THR A 233 7.63 -14.07 -7.97
CA THR A 233 7.40 -14.10 -9.42
C THR A 233 5.91 -14.08 -9.74
N LYS A 234 5.10 -14.88 -9.03
CA LYS A 234 3.65 -14.92 -9.21
C LYS A 234 3.00 -13.62 -8.76
N LEU A 235 3.46 -13.04 -7.65
CA LEU A 235 2.98 -11.73 -7.19
C LEU A 235 3.25 -10.65 -8.24
N LYS A 236 4.43 -10.65 -8.87
CA LYS A 236 4.74 -9.70 -9.95
C LYS A 236 3.81 -9.88 -11.17
N GLN A 237 3.47 -11.11 -11.54
CA GLN A 237 2.48 -11.37 -12.60
C GLN A 237 1.11 -10.77 -12.25
N TYR A 238 0.70 -10.85 -10.98
CA TYR A 238 -0.53 -10.21 -10.52
C TYR A 238 -0.45 -8.68 -10.55
N GLN A 239 0.69 -8.09 -10.20
CA GLN A 239 0.90 -6.65 -10.33
C GLN A 239 0.78 -6.19 -11.80
N GLU A 240 1.34 -6.95 -12.74
CA GLU A 240 1.21 -6.68 -14.18
C GLU A 240 -0.24 -6.83 -14.67
N LEU A 241 -1.02 -7.74 -14.07
CA LEU A 241 -2.45 -7.91 -14.34
C LEU A 241 -3.27 -6.70 -13.85
N VAL A 242 -2.97 -6.16 -12.67
CA VAL A 242 -3.62 -4.93 -12.13
C VAL A 242 -3.48 -3.77 -13.12
N GLU A 243 -2.31 -3.61 -13.74
CA GLU A 243 -2.09 -2.53 -14.71
C GLU A 243 -3.01 -2.65 -15.94
N ARG A 244 -3.36 -3.87 -16.35
CA ARG A 244 -4.15 -4.17 -17.55
C ARG A 244 -5.66 -4.09 -17.37
N ILE A 245 -6.16 -4.16 -16.13
CA ILE A 245 -7.60 -4.09 -15.87
C ILE A 245 -8.19 -2.79 -16.44
N PRO A 246 -9.28 -2.89 -17.24
CA PRO A 246 -9.94 -1.72 -17.78
C PRO A 246 -10.67 -0.96 -16.67
N VAL A 247 -10.61 0.37 -16.77
CA VAL A 247 -11.32 1.29 -15.88
C VAL A 247 -12.24 2.13 -16.77
N PRO A 248 -13.57 2.06 -16.55
CA PRO A 248 -14.51 2.92 -17.26
C PRO A 248 -14.22 4.41 -17.01
N GLU A 249 -14.56 5.26 -17.99
CA GLU A 249 -14.31 6.72 -17.87
C GLU A 249 -15.00 7.33 -16.65
N HIS A 250 -16.24 6.94 -16.35
CA HIS A 250 -16.97 7.44 -15.19
C HIS A 250 -16.27 7.14 -13.84
N VAL A 251 -15.50 6.04 -13.75
CA VAL A 251 -14.72 5.72 -12.54
C VAL A 251 -13.52 6.67 -12.41
N PHE A 252 -12.90 7.07 -13.54
CA PHE A 252 -11.86 8.10 -13.53
C PHE A 252 -12.43 9.46 -13.13
N GLU A 253 -13.56 9.85 -13.69
CA GLU A 253 -14.26 11.09 -13.38
C GLU A 253 -14.62 11.14 -11.89
N LEU A 254 -15.23 10.07 -11.35
CA LEU A 254 -15.55 9.96 -9.92
C LEU A 254 -14.30 10.10 -9.04
N ALA A 255 -13.19 9.44 -9.38
CA ALA A 255 -11.94 9.55 -8.63
C ALA A 255 -11.41 10.99 -8.59
N VAL A 256 -11.47 11.68 -9.73
CA VAL A 256 -11.05 13.07 -9.86
C VAL A 256 -11.96 13.98 -9.04
N ASP A 257 -13.28 13.83 -9.19
CA ASP A 257 -14.28 14.65 -8.51
C ASP A 257 -14.19 14.48 -7.00
N LEU A 258 -14.12 13.24 -6.50
CA LEU A 258 -13.95 12.93 -5.10
C LEU A 258 -12.71 13.64 -4.53
N VAL A 259 -11.56 13.52 -5.19
CA VAL A 259 -10.32 14.15 -4.74
C VAL A 259 -10.38 15.67 -4.82
N ARG A 260 -10.98 16.25 -5.88
CA ARG A 260 -11.12 17.70 -6.03
C ARG A 260 -12.04 18.30 -4.97
N ARG A 261 -13.13 17.61 -4.60
CA ARG A 261 -14.04 18.02 -3.52
C ARG A 261 -13.36 18.13 -2.17
N THR A 262 -12.27 17.39 -1.93
CA THR A 262 -11.51 17.48 -0.66
C THR A 262 -10.69 18.76 -0.51
N ARG A 263 -10.53 19.58 -1.57
CA ARG A 263 -9.62 20.74 -1.59
C ARG A 263 -10.36 22.01 -1.21
N PRO A 264 -10.22 22.54 0.02
CA PRO A 264 -11.05 23.67 0.49
C PRO A 264 -10.90 24.95 -0.36
N GLY A 265 -9.78 25.11 -1.09
CA GLY A 265 -9.53 26.26 -1.96
C GLY A 265 -10.17 26.21 -3.35
N THR A 266 -10.85 25.12 -3.73
CA THR A 266 -11.50 25.00 -5.06
C THR A 266 -12.99 25.31 -4.99
N GLU A 267 -13.59 25.62 -6.15
CA GLU A 267 -15.04 25.79 -6.27
C GLU A 267 -15.79 24.46 -6.06
N ASP A 268 -15.15 23.36 -6.43
CA ASP A 268 -15.69 21.99 -6.32
C ASP A 268 -15.91 21.54 -4.86
N ALA A 269 -15.24 22.15 -3.89
CA ALA A 269 -15.36 21.75 -2.49
C ALA A 269 -16.70 22.19 -1.87
N PRO A 270 -17.45 21.27 -1.22
CA PRO A 270 -18.69 21.60 -0.52
C PRO A 270 -18.48 22.67 0.55
N LYS A 271 -19.51 23.51 0.78
CA LYS A 271 -19.44 24.60 1.77
C LYS A 271 -19.09 24.11 3.17
N TRP A 272 -19.65 22.97 3.58
CA TRP A 272 -19.38 22.35 4.88
C TRP A 272 -17.91 21.91 4.98
N LEU A 273 -17.32 21.41 3.89
CA LEU A 273 -15.95 20.93 3.87
C LEU A 273 -14.96 22.09 4.05
N LYS A 274 -15.22 23.24 3.42
CA LYS A 274 -14.39 24.46 3.56
C LYS A 274 -14.28 24.94 5.00
N GLN A 275 -15.28 24.65 5.83
CA GLN A 275 -15.29 25.01 7.26
C GLN A 275 -14.58 24.00 8.14
N SER A 276 -14.43 22.74 7.68
CA SER A 276 -13.87 21.65 8.50
C SER A 276 -12.47 21.20 8.08
N VAL A 277 -12.08 21.40 6.82
CA VAL A 277 -10.83 20.88 6.24
C VAL A 277 -9.84 22.02 5.99
N GLN A 278 -8.61 21.84 6.49
CA GLN A 278 -7.50 22.75 6.28
C GLN A 278 -6.72 22.40 4.99
N TRP A 279 -6.54 21.11 4.71
CA TRP A 279 -5.77 20.64 3.56
C TRP A 279 -6.40 19.39 2.94
N GLY A 280 -6.46 19.36 1.61
CA GLY A 280 -7.09 18.30 0.82
C GLY A 280 -6.11 17.45 0.03
N ALA A 281 -6.64 16.40 -0.59
CA ALA A 281 -5.83 15.39 -1.26
C ALA A 281 -5.26 15.86 -2.62
N GLY A 282 -4.00 15.51 -2.87
CA GLY A 282 -3.29 15.82 -4.12
C GLY A 282 -3.55 14.81 -5.25
N PRO A 283 -2.97 15.03 -6.46
CA PRO A 283 -3.16 14.12 -7.61
C PRO A 283 -2.68 12.68 -7.38
N ARG A 284 -1.73 12.48 -6.46
CA ARG A 284 -1.26 11.14 -6.08
C ARG A 284 -2.39 10.30 -5.47
N ALA A 285 -3.35 10.91 -4.78
CA ALA A 285 -4.52 10.23 -4.26
C ALA A 285 -5.33 9.59 -5.39
N ILE A 286 -5.53 10.29 -6.51
CA ILE A 286 -6.25 9.78 -7.68
C ILE A 286 -5.55 8.52 -8.21
N GLN A 287 -4.22 8.57 -8.35
CA GLN A 287 -3.44 7.43 -8.82
C GLN A 287 -3.57 6.22 -7.88
N PHE A 288 -3.57 6.43 -6.57
CA PHE A 288 -3.74 5.37 -5.58
C PHE A 288 -5.18 4.85 -5.49
N LEU A 289 -6.19 5.71 -5.65
CA LEU A 289 -7.59 5.28 -5.76
C LEU A 289 -7.77 4.35 -6.94
N ILE A 290 -7.32 4.75 -8.14
CA ILE A 290 -7.48 3.93 -9.35
C ILE A 290 -6.70 2.61 -9.24
N ARG A 291 -5.44 2.64 -8.78
CA ARG A 291 -4.66 1.39 -8.60
C ARG A 291 -5.28 0.48 -7.55
N GLY A 292 -5.73 1.05 -6.44
CA GLY A 292 -6.41 0.33 -5.37
C GLY A 292 -7.71 -0.30 -5.86
N ALA A 293 -8.53 0.44 -6.60
CA ALA A 293 -9.79 -0.02 -7.18
C ALA A 293 -9.56 -1.15 -8.18
N LYS A 294 -8.55 -1.03 -9.05
CA LYS A 294 -8.14 -2.13 -9.96
C LYS A 294 -7.75 -3.40 -9.20
N ALA A 295 -6.96 -3.26 -8.14
CA ALA A 295 -6.56 -4.40 -7.32
C ALA A 295 -7.74 -4.99 -6.51
N HIS A 296 -8.64 -4.15 -6.01
CA HIS A 296 -9.87 -4.56 -5.32
C HIS A 296 -10.80 -5.34 -6.26
N ALA A 297 -11.00 -4.85 -7.49
CA ALA A 297 -11.77 -5.54 -8.53
C ALA A 297 -11.23 -6.95 -8.76
N LEU A 298 -9.90 -7.09 -8.88
CA LEU A 298 -9.24 -8.37 -9.13
C LEU A 298 -9.40 -9.38 -8.00
N ILE A 299 -9.23 -8.97 -6.73
CA ILE A 299 -9.41 -9.88 -5.60
C ILE A 299 -10.88 -10.28 -5.43
N SER A 300 -11.80 -9.41 -5.85
CA SER A 300 -13.25 -9.70 -5.89
C SER A 300 -13.63 -10.63 -7.05
N GLY A 301 -12.72 -10.88 -7.99
CA GLY A 301 -12.95 -11.66 -9.20
C GLY A 301 -13.65 -10.89 -10.32
N ASN A 302 -13.67 -9.56 -10.23
CA ASN A 302 -14.22 -8.69 -11.25
C ASN A 302 -13.20 -8.46 -12.39
N PHE A 303 -13.75 -8.33 -13.59
CA PHE A 303 -13.01 -8.16 -14.84
C PHE A 303 -12.83 -6.70 -15.27
N ILE A 304 -13.58 -5.81 -14.62
CA ILE A 304 -13.62 -4.37 -14.88
C ILE A 304 -13.79 -3.68 -13.53
N THR A 305 -13.16 -2.52 -13.37
CA THR A 305 -13.30 -1.72 -12.15
C THR A 305 -14.67 -1.04 -12.09
N THR A 306 -15.30 -1.05 -10.93
CA THR A 306 -16.57 -0.37 -10.64
C THR A 306 -16.37 0.81 -9.70
N THR A 307 -17.43 1.60 -9.49
CA THR A 307 -17.45 2.66 -8.47
C THR A 307 -17.33 2.06 -7.06
N ASP A 308 -17.99 0.93 -6.78
CA ASP A 308 -17.87 0.21 -5.50
C ASP A 308 -16.40 -0.15 -5.16
N ASP A 309 -15.61 -0.56 -6.15
CA ASP A 309 -14.18 -0.87 -5.96
C ASP A 309 -13.38 0.38 -5.55
N LEU A 310 -13.75 1.56 -6.07
CA LEU A 310 -13.14 2.84 -5.73
C LEU A 310 -13.52 3.26 -4.31
N GLU A 311 -14.79 3.11 -3.94
CA GLU A 311 -15.29 3.43 -2.60
C GLU A 311 -14.64 2.55 -1.53
N ALA A 312 -14.46 1.25 -1.81
CA ALA A 312 -13.84 0.29 -0.89
C ALA A 312 -12.41 0.69 -0.49
N VAL A 313 -11.67 1.34 -1.38
CA VAL A 313 -10.30 1.80 -1.13
C VAL A 313 -10.21 3.29 -0.78
N ALA A 314 -11.33 4.03 -0.77
CA ALA A 314 -11.32 5.48 -0.60
C ALA A 314 -10.82 5.91 0.78
N GLU A 315 -11.31 5.31 1.85
CA GLU A 315 -10.89 5.63 3.22
C GLU A 315 -9.37 5.45 3.43
N PRO A 316 -8.77 4.26 3.20
CA PRO A 316 -7.35 4.06 3.48
C PRO A 316 -6.44 4.96 2.62
N VAL A 317 -6.87 5.34 1.41
CA VAL A 317 -6.15 6.29 0.56
C VAL A 317 -6.29 7.73 1.08
N LEU A 318 -7.49 8.18 1.40
CA LEU A 318 -7.75 9.59 1.64
C LEU A 318 -7.50 10.03 3.09
N TYR A 319 -7.50 9.09 4.05
CA TYR A 319 -7.43 9.41 5.48
C TYR A 319 -6.29 10.38 5.85
N HIS A 320 -5.08 10.10 5.40
CA HIS A 320 -3.88 10.91 5.70
C HIS A 320 -3.64 12.06 4.73
N ARG A 321 -4.52 12.21 3.74
CA ARG A 321 -4.45 13.26 2.72
C ARG A 321 -5.47 14.37 2.95
N ILE A 322 -6.38 14.16 3.89
CA ILE A 322 -7.38 15.13 4.33
C ILE A 322 -7.05 15.50 5.76
N ILE A 323 -6.82 16.79 6.00
CA ILE A 323 -6.44 17.32 7.31
C ILE A 323 -7.56 18.21 7.79
N THR A 324 -8.27 17.78 8.82
CA THR A 324 -9.27 18.61 9.47
C THR A 324 -8.60 19.69 10.32
N ASN A 325 -9.23 20.87 10.36
CA ASN A 325 -8.77 21.99 11.19
C ASN A 325 -9.06 21.74 12.67
N PHE A 326 -8.51 22.59 13.54
CA PHE A 326 -8.64 22.42 15.00
C PHE A 326 -10.10 22.43 15.48
N HIS A 327 -10.93 23.33 14.95
CA HIS A 327 -12.34 23.44 15.32
C HIS A 327 -13.11 22.15 15.01
N ALA A 328 -12.95 21.64 13.79
CA ALA A 328 -13.56 20.39 13.35
C ALA A 328 -13.14 19.20 14.24
N ARG A 329 -11.85 19.15 14.63
CA ARG A 329 -11.37 18.11 15.56
C ARG A 329 -12.02 18.22 16.93
N SER A 330 -12.19 19.43 17.46
CA SER A 330 -12.88 19.66 18.74
C SER A 330 -14.34 19.22 18.71
N GLU A 331 -14.99 19.29 17.55
CA GLU A 331 -16.36 18.80 17.31
C GLU A 331 -16.43 17.30 16.98
N GLY A 332 -15.30 16.59 16.99
CA GLY A 332 -15.24 15.16 16.67
C GLY A 332 -15.30 14.85 15.17
N ILE A 333 -15.20 15.85 14.30
CA ILE A 333 -15.15 15.65 12.84
C ILE A 333 -13.74 15.17 12.45
N THR A 334 -13.64 13.88 12.16
CA THR A 334 -12.41 13.22 11.74
C THR A 334 -12.28 13.17 10.21
N SER A 335 -11.08 12.88 9.70
CA SER A 335 -10.89 12.63 8.27
C SER A 335 -11.73 11.47 7.75
N SER A 336 -11.92 10.40 8.54
CA SER A 336 -12.84 9.29 8.21
C SER A 336 -14.27 9.78 8.02
N GLU A 337 -14.75 10.68 8.89
CA GLU A 337 -16.11 11.24 8.79
C GLU A 337 -16.28 12.11 7.54
N VAL A 338 -15.28 12.94 7.21
CA VAL A 338 -15.27 13.73 5.98
C VAL A 338 -15.33 12.83 4.74
N ILE A 339 -14.55 11.75 4.71
CA ILE A 339 -14.52 10.80 3.59
C ILE A 339 -15.88 10.11 3.45
N ARG A 340 -16.42 9.58 4.56
CA ARG A 340 -17.72 8.91 4.58
C ARG A 340 -18.81 9.81 4.00
N ARG A 341 -18.88 11.07 4.45
CA ARG A 341 -19.85 12.05 3.97
C ARG A 341 -19.67 12.37 2.47
N LEU A 342 -18.43 12.51 2.00
CA LEU A 342 -18.16 12.75 0.57
C LEU A 342 -18.60 11.56 -0.30
N LEU A 343 -18.39 10.33 0.15
CA LEU A 343 -18.83 9.13 -0.56
C LEU A 343 -20.37 9.03 -0.57
N GLU A 344 -21.03 9.34 0.55
CA GLU A 344 -22.49 9.38 0.61
C GLU A 344 -23.10 10.42 -0.33
N GLU A 345 -22.51 11.61 -0.41
CA GLU A 345 -22.92 12.67 -1.36
C GLU A 345 -22.71 12.22 -2.82
N ALA A 346 -21.56 11.62 -3.14
CA ALA A 346 -21.28 11.11 -4.48
C ALA A 346 -22.30 10.03 -4.93
N ARG A 347 -22.66 9.09 -4.06
CA ARG A 347 -23.70 8.07 -4.34
C ARG A 347 -25.09 8.64 -4.60
N GLN A 348 -25.41 9.78 -4.00
CA GLN A 348 -26.71 10.43 -4.18
C GLN A 348 -26.79 11.19 -5.50
N GLU A 349 -25.67 11.65 -6.03
CA GLU A 349 -25.60 12.35 -7.32
C GLU A 349 -25.59 11.39 -8.53
N GLU A 350 -25.14 10.15 -8.33
CA GLU A 350 -25.19 9.09 -9.35
C GLU A 350 -26.57 8.41 -9.48
N ARG A 351 -27.52 8.68 -8.57
CA ARG A 351 -28.91 8.19 -8.58
C ARG A 351 -29.87 9.24 -9.11
#